data_AF-A0A7C5T0T8-F1
#
_entry.id   AF-A0A7C5T0T8-F1
#
_cell.length_a   1.000
_cell.length_b   1.000
_cell.length_c   1.000
_cell.angle_alpha   90.00
_cell.angle_beta   90.00
_cell.angle_gamma   90.00
#
_symmetry.space_group_name_H-M   'P 1'
#
loop_
_entity.id
_entity.type
_entity.pdbx_description
1 polymer ?
#
loop_
_entity_poly.entity_id
_entity_poly.type
_entity_poly.pdbx_seq_one_letter_code
_entity_poly.pdbx_strand_id
1 'polypeptide(L)'
;MLGIWLLGIPATSKNKAEAFDFLLFVTSPEIQKVMALHVGNPPTLMSLYKDPELIARYRWYPAQLEALLAGVPRPRVPVWSRVEDILGGYMHEALIGLRTPEDAVRAAHEAIVAVLEEERR
;
A
#
# COMPACT_ATOMS: atom_id res chain seq x y z
N MET A 1 -3.62 4.11 5.10
CA MET A 1 -2.51 3.17 4.78
C MET A 1 -2.25 3.24 3.29
N LEU A 2 -1.00 3.38 2.85
CA LEU A 2 -0.65 3.27 1.44
C LEU A 2 -0.47 1.79 1.08
N GLY A 3 -1.46 1.20 0.39
CA GLY A 3 -1.28 -0.05 -0.32
C GLY A 3 -0.60 0.24 -1.66
N ILE A 4 0.41 -0.56 -2.04
CA ILE A 4 1.15 -0.34 -3.29
C ILE A 4 1.07 -1.60 -4.12
N TRP A 5 0.58 -1.45 -5.36
CA TRP A 5 0.77 -2.43 -6.43
C TRP A 5 1.98 -1.98 -7.23
N LEU A 6 2.88 -2.91 -7.54
CA LEU A 6 4.11 -2.64 -8.27
C LEU A 6 4.15 -3.46 -9.56
N LEU A 7 4.69 -2.86 -10.59
CA LEU A 7 5.14 -3.57 -11.78
C LEU A 7 6.66 -3.72 -11.69
N GLY A 8 7.17 -4.89 -12.03
CA GLY A 8 8.59 -5.19 -11.98
C GLY A 8 9.01 -6.11 -13.11
N ILE A 9 10.27 -5.99 -13.54
CA ILE A 9 10.86 -6.87 -14.54
C ILE A 9 11.61 -7.98 -13.80
N PRO A 10 11.24 -9.26 -13.98
CA PRO A 10 11.99 -10.35 -13.38
C PRO A 10 13.45 -10.33 -13.83
N ALA A 11 14.38 -10.55 -12.90
CA ALA A 11 15.82 -10.58 -13.19
C ALA A 11 16.18 -11.61 -14.29
N THR A 12 15.40 -12.69 -14.38
CA THR A 12 15.54 -13.78 -15.35
C THR A 12 14.90 -13.50 -16.71
N SER A 13 14.21 -12.36 -16.89
CA SER A 13 13.55 -12.04 -18.17
C SER A 13 14.54 -12.00 -19.32
N LYS A 14 14.15 -12.58 -20.47
CA LYS A 14 14.90 -12.53 -21.72
C LYS A 14 14.60 -11.27 -22.55
N ASN A 15 13.51 -10.55 -22.24
CA ASN A 15 13.03 -9.38 -22.99
C ASN A 15 13.01 -8.15 -22.07
N LYS A 16 14.16 -7.79 -21.49
CA LYS A 16 14.23 -6.72 -20.49
C LYS A 16 13.97 -5.33 -21.09
N ALA A 17 14.42 -5.10 -22.33
CA ALA A 17 14.25 -3.82 -23.01
C ALA A 17 12.76 -3.57 -23.32
N GLU A 18 12.10 -4.55 -23.94
CA GLU A 18 10.68 -4.48 -24.29
C GLU A 18 9.80 -4.41 -23.04
N ALA A 19 10.16 -5.14 -21.98
CA ALA A 19 9.47 -5.03 -20.70
C ALA A 19 9.62 -3.62 -20.10
N PHE A 20 10.78 -2.98 -20.24
CA PHE A 20 10.99 -1.61 -19.79
C PHE A 20 10.18 -0.60 -20.62
N ASP A 21 10.15 -0.74 -21.94
CA ASP A 21 9.32 0.07 -22.82
C ASP A 21 7.83 -0.07 -22.45
N PHE A 22 7.38 -1.29 -22.15
CA PHE A 22 6.02 -1.53 -21.66
C PHE A 22 5.75 -0.84 -20.32
N LEU A 23 6.71 -0.86 -19.37
CA LEU A 23 6.57 -0.13 -18.11
C LEU A 23 6.41 1.37 -18.34
N LEU A 24 7.20 1.97 -19.24
CA LEU A 24 7.06 3.38 -19.60
C LEU A 24 5.69 3.68 -20.22
N PHE A 25 5.24 2.82 -21.14
CA PHE A 25 3.93 2.94 -21.77
C PHE A 25 2.79 2.86 -20.74
N VAL A 26 2.73 1.79 -19.95
CA VAL A 26 1.61 1.53 -19.04
C VAL A 26 1.54 2.51 -17.87
N THR A 27 2.67 3.13 -17.52
CA THR A 27 2.74 4.17 -16.48
C THR A 27 2.68 5.60 -17.01
N SER A 28 2.54 5.80 -18.33
CA SER A 28 2.36 7.13 -18.93
C SER A 28 1.07 7.82 -18.45
N PRO A 29 1.03 9.17 -18.40
CA PRO A 29 -0.17 9.92 -18.03
C PRO A 29 -1.41 9.54 -18.85
N GLU A 30 -1.24 9.36 -20.15
CA GLU A 30 -2.31 9.05 -21.09
C GLU A 30 -2.91 7.68 -20.77
N ILE A 31 -2.06 6.66 -20.60
CA ILE A 31 -2.52 5.30 -20.33
C ILE A 31 -3.10 5.19 -18.91
N GLN A 32 -2.51 5.85 -17.91
CA GLN A 32 -3.09 5.89 -16.58
C GLN A 32 -4.47 6.56 -16.57
N LYS A 33 -4.67 7.63 -17.35
CA LYS A 33 -5.98 8.28 -17.50
C LYS A 33 -7.00 7.35 -18.16
N VAL A 34 -6.62 6.64 -19.23
CA VAL A 34 -7.46 5.62 -19.88
C VAL A 34 -7.85 4.52 -18.89
N MET A 35 -6.88 4.00 -18.14
CA MET A 35 -7.12 2.97 -17.12
C MET A 35 -8.06 3.46 -16.02
N ALA A 36 -7.90 4.71 -15.57
CA ALA A 36 -8.80 5.30 -14.59
C ALA A 36 -10.22 5.44 -15.15
N LEU A 37 -10.40 6.00 -16.35
CA LEU A 37 -11.74 6.24 -16.93
C LEU A 37 -12.49 4.95 -17.25
N HIS A 38 -11.81 3.96 -17.82
CA HIS A 38 -12.45 2.77 -18.39
C HIS A 38 -12.40 1.52 -17.49
N VAL A 39 -11.37 1.40 -16.65
CA VAL A 39 -11.17 0.24 -15.77
C VAL A 39 -11.40 0.59 -14.30
N GLY A 40 -11.43 1.87 -13.95
CA GLY A 40 -11.58 2.33 -12.57
C GLY A 40 -10.33 2.16 -11.73
N ASN A 41 -9.16 1.94 -12.36
CA ASN A 41 -7.90 1.85 -11.65
C ASN A 41 -7.41 3.26 -11.26
N PRO A 42 -7.28 3.61 -9.97
CA PRO A 42 -6.82 4.93 -9.56
C PRO A 42 -5.42 5.23 -10.11
N PRO A 43 -5.14 6.47 -10.56
CA PRO A 43 -3.82 6.86 -11.02
C PRO A 43 -2.76 6.77 -9.91
N THR A 44 -1.50 6.62 -10.30
CA THR A 44 -0.34 6.83 -9.41
C THR A 44 0.27 8.23 -9.57
N LEU A 45 0.00 8.91 -10.69
CA LEU A 45 0.44 10.28 -10.94
C LEU A 45 -0.46 11.30 -10.23
N MET A 46 0.15 12.13 -9.38
CA MET A 46 -0.56 13.19 -8.64
C MET A 46 -1.32 14.17 -9.55
N SER A 47 -0.79 14.45 -10.76
CA SER A 47 -1.42 15.37 -11.71
C SER A 47 -2.80 14.88 -12.16
N LEU A 48 -3.01 13.57 -12.27
CA LEU A 48 -4.27 12.99 -12.73
C LEU A 48 -5.38 13.05 -11.67
N TYR A 49 -5.04 13.20 -10.38
CA TYR A 49 -6.04 13.50 -9.35
C TYR A 49 -6.61 14.93 -9.45
N LYS A 50 -5.99 15.78 -10.26
CA LYS A 50 -6.41 17.18 -10.53
C LYS A 50 -7.02 17.35 -11.93
N ASP A 51 -7.07 16.29 -12.73
CA ASP A 51 -7.64 16.34 -14.07
C ASP A 51 -9.18 16.52 -13.99
N PRO A 52 -9.76 17.51 -14.69
CA PRO A 52 -11.17 17.85 -14.54
C PRO A 52 -12.12 16.76 -15.04
N GLU A 53 -11.73 15.98 -16.05
CA GLU A 53 -12.52 14.87 -16.56
C GLU A 53 -12.53 13.71 -15.56
N LEU A 54 -11.36 13.41 -14.97
CA LEU A 54 -11.24 12.42 -13.91
C LEU A 54 -12.00 12.83 -12.65
N ILE A 55 -11.96 14.10 -12.24
CA ILE A 55 -12.74 14.59 -11.10
C ILE A 55 -14.24 14.53 -11.38
N ALA A 56 -14.68 14.85 -12.60
CA ALA A 56 -16.08 14.75 -12.97
C ALA A 56 -16.61 13.31 -12.82
N ARG A 57 -15.78 12.31 -13.14
CA ARG A 57 -16.11 10.90 -12.94
C ARG A 57 -15.91 10.41 -11.50
N TYR A 58 -14.86 10.87 -10.85
CA TYR A 58 -14.41 10.45 -9.53
C TYR A 58 -14.27 11.66 -8.61
N ARG A 59 -15.42 12.18 -8.18
CA ARG A 59 -15.52 13.40 -7.34
C ARG A 59 -14.70 13.37 -6.05
N TRP A 60 -14.31 12.19 -5.58
CA TRP A 60 -13.50 12.01 -4.37
C TRP A 60 -11.99 12.11 -4.60
N TYR A 61 -11.51 12.23 -5.85
CA TYR A 61 -10.08 12.31 -6.15
C TYR A 61 -9.33 13.42 -5.39
N PRO A 62 -9.88 14.63 -5.20
CA PRO A 62 -9.23 15.63 -4.36
C PRO A 62 -8.98 15.16 -2.92
N ALA A 63 -10.00 14.61 -2.27
CA ALA A 63 -9.88 14.08 -0.90
C ALA A 63 -8.98 12.83 -0.84
N GLN A 64 -9.01 11.99 -1.88
CA GLN A 64 -8.12 10.84 -1.99
C GLN A 64 -6.66 11.29 -2.12
N LEU A 65 -6.36 12.34 -2.89
CA LEU A 65 -5.02 12.89 -3.01
C LEU A 65 -4.53 13.44 -1.65
N GLU A 66 -5.37 14.16 -0.92
CA GLU A 66 -5.07 14.62 0.43
C GLU A 66 -4.72 13.45 1.36
N ALA A 67 -5.54 12.39 1.36
CA ALA A 67 -5.30 11.20 2.17
C ALA A 67 -4.02 10.45 1.75
N LEU A 68 -3.70 10.39 0.46
CA LEU A 68 -2.47 9.77 -0.05
C LEU A 68 -1.23 10.56 0.38
N LEU A 69 -1.29 11.89 0.37
CA LEU A 69 -0.19 12.76 0.79
C LEU A 69 0.06 12.74 2.30
N ALA A 70 -0.99 12.50 3.10
CA ALA A 70 -0.88 12.30 4.54
C ALA A 70 -0.48 10.86 4.93
N GLY A 71 -0.52 9.93 3.97
CA GLY A 71 -0.25 8.52 4.21
C GLY A 71 1.23 8.23 4.45
N VAL A 72 1.50 7.35 5.41
CA VAL A 72 2.85 6.76 5.60
C VAL A 72 2.89 5.34 5.04
N PRO A 73 4.01 4.91 4.44
CA PRO A 73 4.20 3.52 4.05
C PRO A 73 4.28 2.63 5.30
N ARG A 74 3.88 1.36 5.14
CA ARG A 74 4.15 0.34 6.15
C ARG A 74 5.67 0.23 6.41
N PRO A 75 6.11 -0.06 7.65
CA PRO A 75 7.49 -0.42 7.95
C PRO A 75 8.04 -1.47 6.98
N ARG A 76 9.20 -1.19 6.38
CA ARG A 76 9.84 -2.06 5.38
C ARG A 76 10.75 -3.09 6.04
N VAL A 77 10.16 -3.98 6.82
CA VAL A 77 10.85 -5.12 7.44
C VAL A 77 10.41 -6.43 6.76
N PRO A 78 11.31 -7.40 6.54
CA PRO A 78 10.95 -8.66 5.88
C PRO A 78 9.83 -9.43 6.60
N VAL A 79 9.80 -9.34 7.93
CA VAL A 79 8.83 -9.98 8.82
C VAL A 79 7.53 -9.19 8.99
N TRP A 80 7.24 -8.20 8.14
CA TRP A 80 6.07 -7.32 8.30
C TRP A 80 4.75 -8.09 8.42
N SER A 81 4.54 -9.15 7.64
CA SER A 81 3.32 -9.97 7.74
C SER A 81 3.12 -10.55 9.14
N ARG A 82 4.20 -11.03 9.77
CA ARG A 82 4.16 -11.58 11.13
C ARG A 82 3.90 -10.50 12.17
N VAL A 83 4.41 -9.28 11.95
CA VAL A 83 4.09 -8.10 12.78
C VAL A 83 2.61 -7.73 12.67
N GLU A 84 2.04 -7.72 11.45
CA GLU A 84 0.63 -7.42 11.19
C GLU A 84 -0.30 -8.46 11.83
N ASP A 85 0.04 -9.74 11.73
CA ASP A 85 -0.72 -10.84 12.36
C ASP A 85 -0.75 -10.73 13.88
N ILE A 86 0.40 -10.45 14.52
CA ILE A 86 0.49 -10.26 15.98
C ILE A 86 -0.36 -9.08 16.43
N LEU A 87 -0.20 -7.92 15.76
CA LEU A 87 -0.95 -6.73 16.10
C LEU A 87 -2.47 -6.96 15.96
N GLY A 88 -2.88 -7.56 14.83
CA GLY A 88 -4.28 -7.88 14.55
C GLY A 88 -4.88 -8.84 15.58
N GLY A 89 -4.14 -9.87 15.98
CA GLY A 89 -4.59 -10.84 16.98
C GLY A 89 -4.88 -10.21 18.34
N TYR A 90 -3.94 -9.44 18.88
CA TYR A 90 -4.15 -8.76 20.16
C TYR A 90 -5.21 -7.65 20.10
N MET A 91 -5.29 -6.92 18.98
CA MET A 91 -6.39 -5.97 18.75
C MET A 91 -7.75 -6.67 18.75
N HIS A 92 -7.84 -7.86 18.17
CA HIS A 92 -9.06 -8.65 18.19
C HIS A 92 -9.43 -9.08 19.62
N GLU A 93 -8.47 -9.58 20.41
CA GLU A 93 -8.70 -9.94 21.82
C GLU A 93 -9.26 -8.77 22.65
N ALA A 94 -8.73 -7.56 22.44
CA ALA A 94 -9.28 -6.36 23.07
C ALA A 94 -10.71 -6.07 22.59
N LEU A 95 -10.96 -6.16 21.28
CA LEU A 95 -12.27 -5.88 20.68
C LEU A 95 -13.37 -6.79 21.20
N ILE A 96 -13.06 -8.07 21.47
CA ILE A 96 -14.02 -9.05 21.99
C ILE A 96 -14.03 -9.16 23.53
N GLY A 97 -13.25 -8.32 24.21
CA GLY A 97 -13.23 -8.24 25.68
C GLY A 97 -12.45 -9.36 26.39
N LEU A 98 -11.60 -10.10 25.68
CA LEU A 98 -10.69 -11.07 26.30
C LEU A 98 -9.51 -10.39 27.01
N ARG A 99 -9.15 -9.18 26.60
CA ARG A 99 -8.15 -8.31 27.24
C ARG A 99 -8.63 -6.87 27.30
N THR A 100 -8.04 -6.08 28.19
CA THR A 100 -8.16 -4.62 28.13
C THR A 100 -7.37 -4.08 26.92
N PRO A 101 -7.72 -2.91 26.37
CA PRO A 101 -6.92 -2.26 25.33
C PRO A 101 -5.45 -2.07 25.72
N GLU A 102 -5.19 -1.67 26.97
CA GLU A 102 -3.84 -1.44 27.50
C GLU A 102 -3.03 -2.74 27.55
N ASP A 103 -3.64 -3.84 28.01
CA ASP A 103 -2.97 -5.14 28.09
C ASP A 103 -2.70 -5.74 26.70
N ALA A 104 -3.64 -5.58 25.76
CA ALA A 104 -3.50 -6.04 24.39
C ALA A 104 -2.35 -5.33 23.66
N VAL A 105 -2.27 -3.99 23.76
CA VAL A 105 -1.18 -3.23 23.11
C VAL A 105 0.17 -3.56 23.72
N ARG A 106 0.26 -3.75 25.04
CA ARG A 106 1.50 -4.16 25.71
C ARG A 106 1.96 -5.55 25.25
N ALA A 107 1.05 -6.52 25.22
CA ALA A 107 1.37 -7.88 24.76
C ALA A 107 1.76 -7.90 23.27
N ALA A 108 1.08 -7.12 22.43
CA ALA A 108 1.45 -6.95 21.03
C ALA A 108 2.86 -6.36 20.88
N HIS A 109 3.19 -5.34 21.65
CA HIS A 109 4.50 -4.71 21.64
C HIS A 109 5.61 -5.72 21.98
N GLU A 110 5.48 -6.44 23.10
CA GLU A 110 6.48 -7.44 23.52
C GLU A 110 6.69 -8.51 22.45
N ALA A 111 5.61 -9.04 21.88
CA ALA A 111 5.67 -10.06 20.83
C ALA A 111 6.29 -9.53 19.52
N ILE A 112 5.96 -8.30 19.10
CA ILE A 112 6.54 -7.67 17.91
C ILE A 112 8.04 -7.43 18.10
N VAL A 113 8.47 -6.95 19.28
CA VAL A 113 9.89 -6.73 19.58
C VAL A 113 10.67 -8.04 19.46
N ALA A 114 10.16 -9.15 20.01
CA ALA A 114 10.80 -10.46 19.90
C ALA A 114 10.98 -10.89 18.43
N VAL A 115 9.95 -10.74 17.59
CA VAL A 115 10.05 -11.06 16.16
C VAL A 115 11.09 -10.20 15.44
N LEU A 116 11.16 -8.91 15.76
CA LEU A 116 12.15 -8.02 15.17
C LEU A 116 13.59 -8.30 15.66
N GLU A 117 13.75 -8.87 16.85
CA GLU A 117 15.05 -9.34 17.35
C GLU A 117 15.49 -10.65 16.72
N GLU A 118 14.57 -11.59 16.50
CA GLU A 118 14.82 -12.83 15.76
C GLU A 118 15.36 -12.56 14.34
N GLU A 119 14.72 -11.65 13.61
CA GLU A 119 15.11 -11.29 12.23
C GLU A 119 16.50 -10.61 12.15
N ARG A 120 16.97 -10.00 13.24
CA ARG A 120 18.26 -9.31 13.29
C ARG A 120 19.45 -10.25 13.54
N ARG A 121 19.18 -11.51 13.91
CA ARG A 121 20.21 -12.52 14.20
C ARG A 121 20.55 -13.33 12.96
#